data_AF-A0A7C6K506-F1
#
_entry.id   AF-A0A7C6K506-F1
#
_cell.length_a   1.000
_cell.length_b   1.000
_cell.length_c   1.000
_cell.angle_alpha   90.00
_cell.angle_beta   90.00
_cell.angle_gamma   90.00
#
_symmetry.space_group_name_H-M   'P 1'
#
loop_
_entity.id
_entity.type
_entity.pdbx_description
1 polymer ?
#
loop_
_entity_poly.entity_id
_entity_poly.type
_entity_poly.pdbx_seq_one_letter_code
_entity_poly.pdbx_strand_id
1 'polypeptide(L)'
;MHSPTYGEVSYREMIQIIKRFISKSPHSKYNISVGTDSQNFGYTKTVVVVAIHRVGNGGIFFYDIRKVEKITNTSQKLFFETSMSLEIANLLSKALKEEDIGLGISIHVDAGNNGKTSKLIPEIVGWIKACGFNCETKPNSYAASSIADKYSK
;
A
#
# COMPACT_ATOMS: atom_id res chain seq x y z
N MET A 1 11.82 -1.72 6.75
CA MET A 1 10.93 -2.43 5.80
C MET A 1 11.66 -3.67 5.30
N HIS A 2 10.94 -4.68 4.85
CA HIS A 2 11.51 -5.91 4.29
C HIS A 2 11.08 -6.08 2.83
N SER A 3 11.97 -6.59 1.98
CA SER A 3 11.69 -6.98 0.60
C SER A 3 12.18 -8.39 0.34
N PRO A 4 11.39 -9.28 -0.31
CA PRO A 4 11.89 -10.61 -0.67
C PRO A 4 13.13 -10.59 -1.59
N THR A 5 13.32 -9.51 -2.35
CA THR A 5 14.43 -9.37 -3.30
C THR A 5 15.67 -8.72 -2.66
N TYR A 6 15.48 -7.83 -1.69
CA TYR A 6 16.56 -6.98 -1.15
C TYR A 6 16.81 -7.15 0.35
N GLY A 7 16.03 -7.99 1.04
CA GLY A 7 16.13 -8.17 2.49
C GLY A 7 15.59 -6.99 3.28
N GLU A 8 16.17 -6.73 4.45
CA GLU A 8 15.84 -5.56 5.26
C GLU A 8 16.40 -4.28 4.65
N VAL A 9 15.54 -3.27 4.55
CA VAL A 9 15.87 -1.96 4.00
C VAL A 9 15.24 -0.86 4.85
N SER A 10 15.98 0.21 5.08
CA SER A 10 15.44 1.46 5.59
C SER A 10 14.49 2.10 4.59
N TYR A 11 13.69 3.06 5.06
CA TYR A 11 12.78 3.82 4.20
C TYR A 11 13.53 4.56 3.08
N ARG A 12 14.70 5.13 3.39
CA ARG A 12 15.56 5.82 2.42
C ARG A 12 16.10 4.86 1.37
N GLU A 13 16.53 3.67 1.78
CA GLU A 13 17.02 2.64 0.85
C GLU A 13 15.90 2.13 -0.06
N MET A 14 14.68 1.94 0.47
CA MET A 14 13.51 1.59 -0.34
C MET A 14 13.31 2.61 -1.48
N ILE A 15 13.32 3.92 -1.18
CA ILE A 15 13.17 4.97 -2.20
C ILE A 15 14.27 4.86 -3.27
N GLN A 16 15.53 4.66 -2.86
CA GLN A 16 16.65 4.54 -3.80
C GLN A 16 16.53 3.28 -4.68
N ILE A 17 16.02 2.18 -4.13
CA ILE A 17 15.75 0.96 -4.90
C ILE A 17 14.62 1.19 -5.90
N ILE A 18 13.53 1.85 -5.48
CA ILE A 18 12.40 2.19 -6.38
C ILE A 18 12.89 3.07 -7.53
N LYS A 19 13.68 4.10 -7.23
CA LYS A 19 14.30 4.97 -8.24
C LYS A 19 15.12 4.16 -9.24
N ARG A 20 16.01 3.30 -8.74
CA ARG A 20 16.84 2.42 -9.59
C ARG A 20 16.01 1.46 -10.42
N PHE A 21 14.90 0.96 -9.88
CA PHE A 21 13.99 0.08 -10.61
C PHE A 21 13.29 0.80 -11.77
N ILE A 22 12.85 2.03 -11.56
CA ILE A 22 12.21 2.86 -12.59
C ILE A 22 13.24 3.31 -13.64
N SER A 23 14.42 3.76 -13.20
CA SER A 23 15.47 4.29 -14.09
C SER A 23 16.04 3.26 -15.06
N LYS A 24 15.92 1.95 -14.75
CA LYS A 24 16.29 0.87 -15.67
C LYS A 24 15.43 0.83 -16.94
N SER A 25 14.20 1.33 -16.89
CA SER A 25 13.30 1.39 -18.06
C SER A 25 12.33 2.56 -17.91
N PRO A 26 12.77 3.81 -18.13
CA PRO A 26 12.00 5.01 -17.79
C PRO A 26 10.74 5.19 -18.66
N HIS A 27 10.74 4.65 -19.89
CA HIS A 27 9.60 4.72 -20.81
C HIS A 27 8.55 3.62 -20.58
N SER A 28 8.76 2.71 -19.62
CA SER A 28 7.77 1.71 -19.26
C SER A 28 6.62 2.31 -18.46
N LYS A 29 5.46 1.66 -18.51
CA LYS A 29 4.33 1.99 -17.63
C LYS A 29 4.53 1.35 -16.26
N TYR A 30 4.35 2.14 -15.20
CA TYR A 30 4.47 1.69 -13.82
C TYR A 30 3.18 1.95 -13.04
N ASN A 31 2.82 1.02 -12.17
CA ASN A 31 1.79 1.19 -11.15
C ASN A 31 2.48 1.17 -9.79
N ILE A 32 2.34 2.26 -9.03
CA ILE A 32 2.79 2.34 -7.64
C ILE A 32 1.57 2.19 -6.74
N SER A 33 1.62 1.20 -5.85
CA SER A 33 0.49 0.83 -5.00
C SER A 33 0.93 0.79 -3.55
N VAL A 34 0.11 1.37 -2.67
CA VAL A 34 0.29 1.24 -1.21
C VAL A 34 -0.98 0.62 -0.64
N GLY A 35 -0.84 -0.43 0.16
CA GLY A 35 -1.98 -1.09 0.78
C GLY A 35 -1.62 -1.65 2.14
N THR A 36 -2.60 -1.72 3.02
CA THR A 36 -2.44 -2.28 4.36
C THR A 36 -3.53 -3.31 4.60
N ASP A 37 -3.17 -4.41 5.24
CA ASP A 37 -4.11 -5.40 5.77
C ASP A 37 -3.76 -5.71 7.23
N SER A 38 -4.73 -6.14 8.02
CA SER A 38 -4.51 -6.48 9.41
C SER A 38 -5.28 -7.72 9.88
N GLN A 39 -4.66 -8.50 10.76
CA GLN A 39 -5.23 -9.71 11.34
C GLN A 39 -5.20 -9.66 12.86
N ASN A 40 -6.29 -10.10 13.49
CA ASN A 40 -6.43 -10.10 14.93
C ASN A 40 -5.93 -11.40 15.57
N PHE A 41 -5.11 -11.22 16.60
CA PHE A 41 -4.61 -12.24 17.53
C PHE A 41 -4.91 -11.77 18.97
N GLY A 42 -3.95 -11.95 19.91
CA GLY A 42 -3.96 -11.22 21.19
C GLY A 42 -3.74 -9.71 21.03
N TYR A 43 -3.26 -9.28 19.87
CA TYR A 43 -3.06 -7.91 19.40
C TYR A 43 -3.52 -7.83 17.93
N THR A 44 -3.54 -6.66 17.30
CA THR A 44 -3.77 -6.55 15.86
C THR A 44 -2.42 -6.49 15.15
N LYS A 45 -2.13 -7.50 14.32
CA LYS A 45 -0.94 -7.54 13.45
C LYS A 45 -1.30 -6.81 12.16
N THR A 46 -0.60 -5.74 11.85
CA THR A 46 -0.85 -4.91 10.67
C THR A 46 0.35 -4.99 9.73
N VAL A 47 0.09 -5.17 8.44
CA VAL A 47 1.12 -5.22 7.41
C VAL A 47 0.84 -4.15 6.37
N VAL A 48 1.75 -3.20 6.23
CA VAL A 48 1.72 -2.21 5.15
C VAL A 48 2.65 -2.65 4.02
N VAL A 49 2.22 -2.46 2.78
CA VAL A 49 2.91 -2.86 1.57
C VAL A 49 3.07 -1.66 0.64
N VAL A 50 4.26 -1.52 0.07
CA VAL A 50 4.55 -0.64 -1.07
C VAL A 50 4.96 -1.53 -2.24
N ALA A 51 4.18 -1.53 -3.32
CA ALA A 51 4.40 -2.36 -4.50
C ALA A 51 4.58 -1.52 -5.77
N ILE A 52 5.59 -1.87 -6.57
CA ILE A 52 5.96 -1.18 -7.79
C ILE A 52 5.92 -2.22 -8.90
N HIS A 53 4.90 -2.13 -9.74
CA HIS A 53 4.68 -3.04 -10.85
C HIS A 53 5.05 -2.35 -12.16
N ARG A 54 6.04 -2.87 -12.88
CA ARG A 54 6.31 -2.51 -14.27
C ARG A 54 5.42 -3.36 -15.16
N VAL A 55 4.47 -2.72 -15.85
CA VAL A 55 3.46 -3.44 -16.64
C VAL A 55 4.14 -4.36 -17.68
N GLY A 56 3.77 -5.64 -17.65
CA GLY A 56 4.31 -6.69 -18.53
C GLY A 56 5.70 -7.22 -18.14
N ASN A 57 6.29 -6.76 -17.03
CA ASN A 57 7.68 -7.05 -16.65
C ASN A 57 7.86 -7.35 -15.15
N GLY A 58 6.77 -7.73 -14.46
CA GLY A 58 6.80 -8.01 -13.03
C GLY A 58 7.03 -6.77 -12.17
N GLY A 59 7.41 -6.97 -10.91
CA GLY A 59 7.52 -5.88 -9.96
C GLY A 59 8.35 -6.21 -8.74
N ILE A 60 8.54 -5.20 -7.90
CA ILE A 60 9.17 -5.31 -6.59
C ILE A 60 8.18 -4.83 -5.54
N PHE A 61 8.31 -5.33 -4.32
CA PHE A 61 7.54 -4.81 -3.20
C PHE A 61 8.34 -4.81 -1.91
N PHE A 62 7.85 -4.01 -0.98
CA PHE A 62 8.35 -3.82 0.35
C PHE A 62 7.19 -3.92 1.31
N TYR A 63 7.43 -4.44 2.50
CA TYR A 63 6.41 -4.47 3.54
C TYR A 63 7.02 -4.18 4.91
N ASP A 64 6.17 -3.75 5.83
CA ASP A 64 6.52 -3.55 7.24
C ASP A 64 5.42 -4.16 8.10
N ILE A 65 5.80 -4.83 9.19
CA ILE A 65 4.87 -5.50 10.10
C ILE A 65 4.87 -4.72 11.41
N ARG A 66 3.68 -4.28 11.84
CA ARG A 66 3.47 -3.60 13.11
C ARG A 66 2.51 -4.39 14.00
N LYS A 67 2.70 -4.28 15.30
CA LYS A 67 1.77 -4.80 16.31
C LYS A 67 1.12 -3.61 16.99
N VAL A 68 -0.20 -3.56 16.97
CA VAL A 68 -0.98 -2.50 17.63
C VAL A 68 -2.00 -3.08 18.58
N GLU A 69 -2.57 -2.24 19.43
CA GLU A 69 -3.67 -2.63 20.30
C GLU A 69 -4.81 -3.27 19.50
N LYS A 70 -5.48 -4.24 20.11
CA LYS A 70 -6.46 -5.06 19.42
C LYS A 70 -7.66 -4.23 18.96
N ILE A 71 -7.84 -4.13 17.64
CA ILE A 71 -8.98 -3.45 17.00
C ILE A 71 -10.05 -4.48 16.66
N THR A 72 -11.16 -4.47 17.39
CA THR A 72 -12.23 -5.47 17.22
C THR A 72 -13.28 -5.06 16.18
N ASN A 73 -13.47 -3.77 15.95
CA ASN A 73 -14.45 -3.25 15.02
C ASN A 73 -13.92 -3.27 13.58
N THR A 74 -14.61 -3.95 12.66
CA THR A 74 -14.20 -4.09 11.25
C THR A 74 -14.13 -2.74 10.52
N SER A 75 -15.05 -1.82 10.79
CA SER A 75 -15.01 -0.48 10.19
C SER A 75 -13.77 0.28 10.67
N GLN A 76 -13.50 0.25 11.98
CA GLN A 76 -12.33 0.89 12.57
C GLN A 76 -11.03 0.30 12.00
N LYS A 77 -10.94 -1.02 11.83
CA LYS A 77 -9.81 -1.67 11.17
C LYS A 77 -9.59 -1.11 9.76
N LEU A 78 -10.66 -1.00 8.96
CA LEU A 78 -10.56 -0.53 7.59
C LEU A 78 -10.10 0.95 7.51
N PHE A 79 -10.60 1.81 8.41
CA PHE A 79 -10.11 3.18 8.51
C PHE A 79 -8.65 3.24 8.97
N PHE A 80 -8.26 2.38 9.92
CA PHE A 80 -6.88 2.29 10.40
C PHE A 80 -5.91 1.85 9.30
N GLU A 81 -6.26 0.80 8.54
CA GLU A 81 -5.51 0.31 7.37
C GLU A 81 -5.38 1.39 6.30
N THR A 82 -6.47 2.13 6.03
CA THR A 82 -6.47 3.24 5.08
C THR A 82 -5.55 4.37 5.56
N SER A 83 -5.62 4.74 6.85
CA SER A 83 -4.78 5.77 7.46
C SER A 83 -3.29 5.46 7.33
N MET A 84 -2.89 4.22 7.66
CA MET A 84 -1.50 3.78 7.52
C MET A 84 -1.03 3.79 6.07
N SER A 85 -1.89 3.41 5.13
CA SER A 85 -1.57 3.45 3.70
C SER A 85 -1.35 4.88 3.22
N LEU A 86 -2.18 5.83 3.67
CA LEU A 86 -2.05 7.25 3.35
C LEU A 86 -0.77 7.87 3.94
N GLU A 87 -0.38 7.50 5.16
CA GLU A 87 0.87 7.96 5.79
C GLU A 87 2.08 7.61 4.91
N ILE A 88 2.19 6.33 4.53
CA ILE A 88 3.29 5.86 3.68
C ILE A 88 3.23 6.46 2.27
N ALA A 89 2.03 6.61 1.69
CA ALA A 89 1.86 7.21 0.38
C ALA A 89 2.24 8.69 0.34
N ASN A 90 1.98 9.45 1.42
CA ASN A 90 2.40 10.85 1.54
C ASN A 90 3.92 10.98 1.58
N LEU A 91 4.59 10.17 2.42
CA LEU A 91 6.05 10.16 2.48
C LEU A 91 6.64 9.76 1.12
N LEU A 92 6.05 8.77 0.45
CA LEU A 92 6.54 8.27 -0.83
C LEU A 92 6.33 9.31 -1.93
N SER A 93 5.16 9.96 -1.97
CA SER A 93 4.86 11.01 -2.94
C SER A 93 5.84 12.17 -2.82
N LYS A 94 6.17 12.59 -1.59
CA LYS A 94 7.16 13.64 -1.36
C LYS A 94 8.53 13.24 -1.90
N ALA A 95 8.99 12.04 -1.57
CA ALA A 95 10.29 11.54 -2.03
C ALA A 95 10.36 11.36 -3.56
N LEU A 96 9.29 10.88 -4.20
CA LEU A 96 9.23 10.74 -5.66
C LEU A 96 9.25 12.10 -6.36
N LYS A 97 8.57 13.12 -5.80
CA LYS A 97 8.61 14.49 -6.33
C LYS A 97 9.99 15.13 -6.22
N GLU A 98 10.69 14.95 -5.09
CA GLU A 98 12.07 15.43 -4.91
C GLU A 98 13.05 14.83 -5.93
N GLU A 99 12.71 13.67 -6.48
CA GLU A 99 13.50 12.93 -7.48
C GLU A 99 12.96 13.11 -8.92
N ASP A 100 12.02 14.04 -9.14
CA ASP A 100 11.37 14.32 -10.44
C ASP A 100 10.64 13.12 -11.07
N ILE A 101 10.12 12.22 -10.24
CA ILE A 101 9.33 11.05 -10.67
C ILE A 101 7.84 11.40 -10.58
N GLY A 102 7.26 11.81 -11.70
CA GLY A 102 5.84 12.19 -11.83
C GLY A 102 4.84 11.02 -11.88
N LEU A 103 5.06 9.93 -11.15
CA LEU A 103 4.16 8.77 -11.13
C LEU A 103 3.10 8.89 -10.02
N GLY A 104 1.84 8.62 -10.38
CA GLY A 104 0.74 8.56 -9.42
C GLY A 104 0.83 7.35 -8.49
N ILE A 105 0.29 7.49 -7.27
CA ILE A 105 0.19 6.42 -6.29
C ILE A 105 -1.28 6.03 -6.12
N SER A 106 -1.56 4.73 -6.15
CA SER A 106 -2.87 4.16 -5.85
C SER A 106 -2.87 3.54 -4.45
N ILE A 107 -3.81 3.96 -3.60
CA ILE A 107 -4.11 3.28 -2.34
C ILE A 107 -4.99 2.07 -2.63
N HIS A 108 -4.51 0.90 -2.23
CA HIS A 108 -5.20 -0.37 -2.38
C HIS A 108 -5.91 -0.67 -1.07
N VAL A 109 -7.24 -0.71 -1.10
CA VAL A 109 -8.09 -0.94 0.07
C VAL A 109 -8.64 -2.37 0.02
N ASP A 110 -8.59 -3.09 1.14
CA ASP A 110 -9.19 -4.44 1.26
C ASP A 110 -10.72 -4.40 1.43
N ALA A 111 -11.40 -3.73 0.51
CA ALA A 111 -12.85 -3.64 0.46
C ALA A 111 -13.37 -4.15 -0.89
N GLY A 112 -14.51 -4.81 -0.88
CA GLY A 112 -15.22 -5.25 -2.09
C GLY A 112 -16.71 -4.97 -1.97
N ASN A 113 -17.43 -5.00 -3.10
CA ASN A 113 -18.85 -4.66 -3.13
C ASN A 113 -19.75 -5.64 -2.35
N ASN A 114 -19.23 -6.82 -2.03
CA ASN A 114 -19.93 -7.86 -1.30
C ASN A 114 -19.36 -7.96 0.12
N GLY A 115 -20.00 -7.34 1.11
CA GLY A 115 -19.57 -7.45 2.51
C GLY A 115 -20.00 -6.28 3.39
N LYS A 116 -19.71 -6.38 4.69
CA LYS A 116 -20.02 -5.32 5.68
C LYS A 116 -19.28 -4.01 5.40
N THR A 117 -18.12 -4.09 4.73
CA THR A 117 -17.27 -2.95 4.38
C THR A 117 -17.72 -2.22 3.12
N SER A 118 -18.65 -2.76 2.32
CA SER A 118 -19.09 -2.12 1.07
C SER A 118 -19.73 -0.75 1.29
N LYS A 119 -20.43 -0.59 2.42
CA LYS A 119 -21.04 0.69 2.83
C LYS A 119 -20.02 1.79 3.11
N LEU A 120 -18.78 1.43 3.44
CA LEU A 120 -17.70 2.37 3.76
C LEU A 120 -16.87 2.75 2.52
N ILE A 121 -17.03 2.03 1.41
CA ILE A 121 -16.24 2.27 0.19
C ILE A 121 -16.37 3.72 -0.29
N PRO A 122 -17.57 4.32 -0.41
CA PRO A 122 -17.69 5.70 -0.91
C PRO A 122 -16.93 6.71 -0.03
N GLU A 123 -17.01 6.54 1.29
CA GLU A 123 -16.33 7.41 2.26
C GLU A 123 -14.80 7.28 2.16
N ILE A 124 -14.29 6.05 2.13
CA ILE A 124 -12.86 5.78 2.02
C ILE A 124 -12.30 6.27 0.68
N VAL A 125 -13.01 6.03 -0.42
CA VAL A 125 -12.63 6.52 -1.76
C VAL A 125 -12.59 8.04 -1.77
N GLY A 126 -13.61 8.69 -1.19
CA GLY A 126 -13.67 10.15 -1.07
C GLY A 126 -12.49 10.70 -0.28
N TRP A 127 -12.18 10.09 0.86
CA TRP A 127 -11.04 10.47 1.70
C TRP A 127 -9.69 10.33 0.96
N ILE A 128 -9.44 9.17 0.34
CA ILE A 128 -8.19 8.92 -0.39
C ILE A 128 -8.01 9.92 -1.55
N LYS A 129 -9.08 10.19 -2.30
CA LYS A 129 -9.05 11.17 -3.40
C LYS A 129 -8.83 12.59 -2.90
N ALA A 130 -9.41 12.97 -1.76
CA ALA A 130 -9.18 14.27 -1.14
C ALA A 130 -7.71 14.46 -0.71
N CYS A 131 -7.00 13.36 -0.39
CA CYS A 131 -5.56 13.38 -0.16
C CYS A 131 -4.70 13.40 -1.43
N GLY A 132 -5.30 13.41 -2.62
CA GLY A 132 -4.58 13.48 -3.91
C GLY A 132 -4.08 12.13 -4.43
N PHE A 133 -4.60 11.02 -3.91
CA PHE A 133 -4.23 9.67 -4.35
C PHE A 133 -5.34 8.98 -5.14
N ASN A 134 -4.97 8.05 -6.00
CA ASN A 134 -5.92 7.13 -6.60
C ASN A 134 -6.37 6.08 -5.58
N CYS A 135 -7.55 5.49 -5.77
CA CYS A 135 -8.06 4.43 -4.90
C CYS A 135 -8.43 3.21 -5.75
N GLU A 136 -7.93 2.05 -5.36
CA GLU A 136 -8.28 0.75 -5.94
C GLU A 136 -8.88 -0.15 -4.86
N THR A 137 -9.97 -0.83 -5.18
CA THR A 137 -10.67 -1.80 -4.31
C THR A 137 -10.62 -3.19 -4.95
N LYS A 138 -11.12 -4.23 -4.29
CA LYS A 138 -11.18 -5.58 -4.87
C LYS A 138 -12.00 -5.55 -6.18
N PRO A 139 -11.53 -6.22 -7.26
CA PRO A 139 -10.41 -7.18 -7.30
C PRO A 139 -9.03 -6.56 -7.60
N ASN A 140 -8.92 -5.25 -7.83
CA ASN A 140 -7.67 -4.61 -8.27
C ASN A 140 -6.71 -4.28 -7.13
N SER A 141 -7.15 -4.37 -5.87
CA SER A 141 -6.40 -3.92 -4.69
C SER A 141 -5.30 -4.89 -4.20
N TYR A 142 -4.47 -5.46 -5.09
CA TYR A 142 -3.51 -6.54 -4.78
C TYR A 142 -2.50 -6.26 -3.66
N ALA A 143 -2.07 -5.00 -3.45
CA ALA A 143 -1.13 -4.68 -2.38
C ALA A 143 -1.71 -4.97 -0.99
N ALA A 144 -3.00 -4.66 -0.76
CA ALA A 144 -3.70 -5.04 0.46
C ALA A 144 -4.24 -6.48 0.39
N SER A 145 -5.03 -6.78 -0.65
CA SER A 145 -5.83 -8.02 -0.73
C SER A 145 -5.07 -9.29 -1.10
N SER A 146 -3.76 -9.20 -1.37
CA SER A 146 -2.92 -10.36 -1.69
C SER A 146 -1.57 -10.31 -1.00
N ILE A 147 -0.81 -9.22 -1.16
CA ILE A 147 0.52 -9.13 -0.57
C ILE A 147 0.41 -8.95 0.95
N ALA A 148 -0.31 -7.93 1.43
CA ALA A 148 -0.43 -7.69 2.86
C ALA A 148 -1.14 -8.85 3.57
N ASP A 149 -2.25 -9.36 3.01
CA ASP A 149 -2.98 -10.53 3.51
C ASP A 149 -2.08 -11.77 3.70
N LYS A 150 -1.16 -12.03 2.75
CA LYS A 150 -0.20 -13.14 2.87
C LYS A 150 0.69 -13.02 4.10
N TYR A 151 1.12 -11.81 4.45
CA TYR A 151 2.06 -11.57 5.55
C TYR A 151 1.36 -11.23 6.88
N SER A 152 0.07 -10.89 6.85
CA SER A 152 -0.73 -10.58 8.05
C SER A 152 -1.20 -11.85 8.76
N LYS A 153 -1.47 -12.92 8.00
CA LYS A 153 -1.82 -14.26 8.50
C LYS A 153 -0.73 -14.92 9.35
#